data_AF-A0A1I0YS11-F1
#
_entry.id   AF-A0A1I0YS11-F1
#
_cell.length_a   1.000
_cell.length_b   1.000
_cell.length_c   1.000
_cell.angle_alpha   90.00
_cell.angle_beta   90.00
_cell.angle_gamma   90.00
#
_symmetry.space_group_name_H-M   'P 1'
#
loop_
_entity.id
_entity.type
_entity.pdbx_description
1 polymer ?
#
loop_
_entity_poly.entity_id
_entity_poly.type
_entity_poly.pdbx_seq_one_letter_code
_entity_poly.pdbx_strand_id
1 'polypeptide(L)'
;MAPRIEIDLGKIRENTRFLVDALRAKGIRVAGVTKAVCGDPAVAGAMQQGGVSLLADARISNVARLRSAGITCPIELIRSPMPSEVDRVVETCAASYNTEMEVIADLSASALRAGKVHGVILMVEMGDMRDGICPHELGRYVSLVAHLPGVALSGIGANFACLGNVSPDDEAMAAFSDLVKDIEIDAPPLKAVSGGGSANLPWAFASGTKGRVNELRLGEAILLGTDPVSGDPIDGLHTDAFRLVAEVIEANCKTGHAGPRRVECENSEAHLGEVGATSRIILALGMQDTDVHGLTFPPGVAAIGATSDHTVLCSSERGFRPGAEIRCGVSYGALMRAMNARDVERVYVEAGSSFGQIGEPLQARPTTNIGVTLAPVVG
;
A
#
# COMPACT_ATOMS: atom_id res chain seq x y z
N MET A 1 -13.22 5.95 -17.55
CA MET A 1 -13.42 4.69 -18.27
C MET A 1 -13.35 3.55 -17.23
N ALA A 2 -13.54 2.28 -17.60
CA ALA A 2 -13.30 1.13 -16.72
C ALA A 2 -12.34 0.16 -17.45
N PRO A 3 -11.44 -0.56 -16.74
CA PRO A 3 -11.29 -0.54 -15.29
C PRO A 3 -10.67 0.76 -14.76
N ARG A 4 -11.09 1.17 -13.57
CA ARG A 4 -10.52 2.33 -12.87
C ARG A 4 -10.49 2.10 -11.37
N ILE A 5 -9.58 2.78 -10.68
CA ILE A 5 -9.57 2.89 -9.22
C ILE A 5 -10.02 4.29 -8.82
N GLU A 6 -11.11 4.35 -8.07
CA GLU A 6 -11.62 5.58 -7.45
C GLU A 6 -10.92 5.78 -6.09
N ILE A 7 -10.42 7.00 -5.83
CA ILE A 7 -9.55 7.35 -4.69
C ILE A 7 -10.13 8.56 -3.94
N ASP A 8 -10.57 8.37 -2.70
CA ASP A 8 -11.07 9.43 -1.83
C ASP A 8 -9.93 10.05 -1.01
N LEU A 9 -9.49 11.23 -1.46
CA LEU A 9 -8.40 11.97 -0.81
C LEU A 9 -8.81 12.54 0.56
N GLY A 10 -10.10 12.79 0.78
CA GLY A 10 -10.63 13.26 2.05
C GLY A 10 -10.46 12.22 3.15
N LYS A 11 -10.83 10.97 2.85
CA LYS A 11 -10.68 9.83 3.76
C LYS A 11 -9.22 9.51 4.06
N ILE A 12 -8.34 9.55 3.06
CA ILE A 12 -6.89 9.36 3.26
C ILE A 12 -6.33 10.44 4.20
N ARG A 13 -6.73 11.70 4.00
CA ARG A 13 -6.34 12.82 4.87
C ARG A 13 -6.84 12.62 6.30
N GLU A 14 -8.07 12.18 6.48
CA GLU A 14 -8.68 11.93 7.79
C GLU A 14 -8.02 10.75 8.52
N ASN A 15 -7.78 9.64 7.83
CA ASN A 15 -7.02 8.51 8.37
C ASN A 15 -5.62 8.93 8.80
N THR A 16 -4.95 9.71 7.95
CA THR A 16 -3.61 10.21 8.25
C THR A 16 -3.62 11.08 9.49
N ARG A 17 -4.57 12.02 9.60
CA ARG A 17 -4.70 12.91 10.77
C ARG A 17 -4.93 12.15 12.05
N PHE A 18 -5.86 11.20 12.03
CA PHE A 18 -6.15 10.36 13.20
C PHE A 18 -4.88 9.67 13.71
N LEU A 19 -4.15 8.98 12.82
CA LEU A 19 -2.94 8.25 13.17
C LEU A 19 -1.81 9.18 13.64
N VAL A 20 -1.60 10.30 12.95
CA VAL A 20 -0.57 11.29 13.30
C VAL A 20 -0.82 11.87 14.70
N ASP A 21 -2.06 12.28 14.99
CA ASP A 21 -2.37 12.90 16.28
C ASP A 21 -2.30 11.89 17.43
N ALA A 22 -2.79 10.67 17.22
CA ALA A 22 -2.73 9.60 18.21
C ALA A 22 -1.28 9.18 18.54
N LEU A 23 -0.41 9.06 17.53
CA LEU A 23 0.99 8.68 17.71
C LEU A 23 1.86 9.82 18.23
N ARG A 24 1.57 11.06 17.83
CA ARG A 24 2.27 12.25 18.36
C ARG A 24 2.11 12.36 19.87
N ALA A 25 0.93 12.04 20.41
CA ALA A 25 0.68 12.01 21.85
C ALA A 25 1.58 11.00 22.60
N LYS A 26 2.14 10.02 21.89
CA LYS A 26 3.06 9.00 22.40
C LYS A 26 4.53 9.28 22.05
N GLY A 27 4.83 10.45 21.47
CA GLY A 27 6.19 10.80 21.03
C GLY A 27 6.65 10.08 19.77
N ILE A 28 5.73 9.46 19.02
CA ILE A 28 6.02 8.73 17.78
C ILE A 28 5.59 9.59 16.60
N ARG A 29 6.52 9.89 15.70
CA ARG A 29 6.21 10.53 14.41
C ARG A 29 5.81 9.49 13.36
N VAL A 30 5.10 9.95 12.34
CA VAL A 30 4.65 9.10 11.22
C VAL A 30 5.41 9.45 9.95
N ALA A 31 6.03 8.45 9.33
CA ALA A 31 6.45 8.50 7.93
C ALA A 31 5.33 7.93 7.04
N GLY A 32 4.76 8.76 6.17
CA GLY A 32 3.67 8.36 5.27
C GLY A 32 4.18 7.59 4.06
N VAL A 33 3.84 6.30 3.96
CA VAL A 33 4.37 5.39 2.96
C VAL A 33 3.48 5.38 1.71
N THR A 34 4.04 5.82 0.59
CA THR A 34 3.31 5.97 -0.69
C THR A 34 3.54 4.82 -1.69
N LYS A 35 4.28 3.77 -1.27
CA LYS A 35 4.70 2.66 -2.16
C LYS A 35 3.53 1.95 -2.85
N ALA A 36 2.43 1.71 -2.12
CA ALA A 36 1.28 0.94 -2.62
C ALA A 36 0.50 1.73 -3.69
N VAL A 37 0.58 3.05 -3.64
CA VAL A 37 -0.04 3.98 -4.60
C VAL A 37 0.95 4.48 -5.64
N CYS A 38 2.11 3.84 -5.76
CA CYS A 38 3.15 4.22 -6.71
C CYS A 38 3.59 5.69 -6.57
N GLY A 39 3.75 6.23 -5.36
CA GLY A 39 4.11 7.64 -5.18
C GLY A 39 3.13 8.60 -5.88
N ASP A 40 1.83 8.31 -5.82
CA ASP A 40 0.79 9.17 -6.37
C ASP A 40 0.81 10.54 -5.68
N PRO A 41 1.03 11.66 -6.42
CA PRO A 41 1.18 12.98 -5.80
C PRO A 41 -0.07 13.49 -5.09
N ALA A 42 -1.27 13.12 -5.55
CA ALA A 42 -2.50 13.57 -4.91
C ALA A 42 -2.70 12.86 -3.57
N VAL A 43 -2.43 11.55 -3.51
CA VAL A 43 -2.44 10.78 -2.26
C VAL A 43 -1.36 11.29 -1.29
N ALA A 44 -0.14 11.54 -1.78
CA ALA A 44 0.93 12.13 -0.97
C ALA A 44 0.54 13.49 -0.40
N GLY A 45 -0.08 14.36 -1.22
CA GLY A 45 -0.60 15.65 -0.77
C GLY A 45 -1.69 15.50 0.30
N ALA A 46 -2.59 14.52 0.17
CA ALA A 46 -3.60 14.21 1.17
C ALA A 46 -2.98 13.76 2.51
N MET A 47 -1.94 12.90 2.47
CA MET A 47 -1.19 12.52 3.65
C MET A 47 -0.52 13.73 4.33
N GLN A 48 0.09 14.63 3.55
CA GLN A 48 0.69 15.86 4.09
C GLN A 48 -0.35 16.78 4.73
N GLN A 49 -1.52 16.97 4.10
CA GLN A 49 -2.62 17.72 4.69
C GLN A 49 -3.16 17.06 5.97
N GLY A 50 -3.02 15.74 6.10
CA GLY A 50 -3.30 14.99 7.32
C GLY A 50 -2.23 15.13 8.40
N GLY A 51 -1.13 15.84 8.16
CA GLY A 51 -0.11 16.16 9.16
C GLY A 51 1.16 15.31 9.10
N VAL A 52 1.32 14.46 8.08
CA VAL A 52 2.61 13.80 7.84
C VAL A 52 3.63 14.82 7.33
N SER A 53 4.77 14.91 8.00
CA SER A 53 5.88 15.80 7.64
C SER A 53 7.01 15.10 6.86
N LEU A 54 6.98 13.77 6.78
CA LEU A 54 7.98 12.91 6.14
C LEU A 54 7.26 11.84 5.30
N LEU A 55 7.58 11.75 4.01
CA LEU A 55 7.08 10.66 3.17
C LEU A 55 8.11 9.56 3.02
N ALA A 56 7.64 8.38 2.67
CA ALA A 56 8.49 7.23 2.40
C ALA A 56 8.02 6.48 1.14
N ASP A 57 8.98 5.95 0.38
CA ASP A 57 8.70 5.05 -0.74
C ASP A 57 9.81 4.02 -0.91
N ALA A 58 9.53 2.92 -1.59
CA ALA A 58 10.49 1.87 -1.88
C ALA A 58 11.12 1.98 -3.28
N ARG A 59 10.65 2.88 -4.16
CA ARG A 59 11.14 2.99 -5.54
C ARG A 59 11.54 4.42 -5.87
N ILE A 60 12.76 4.60 -6.37
CA ILE A 60 13.25 5.94 -6.75
C ILE A 60 12.44 6.57 -7.89
N SER A 61 11.81 5.77 -8.75
CA SER A 61 10.89 6.26 -9.78
C SER A 61 9.63 6.92 -9.19
N ASN A 62 9.14 6.41 -8.06
CA ASN A 62 8.03 7.02 -7.33
C ASN A 62 8.47 8.33 -6.67
N VAL A 63 9.65 8.35 -6.04
CA VAL A 63 10.22 9.59 -5.49
C VAL A 63 10.39 10.65 -6.59
N ALA A 64 10.90 10.28 -7.76
CA ALA A 64 11.04 11.20 -8.88
C ALA A 64 9.68 11.76 -9.36
N ARG A 65 8.63 10.94 -9.35
CA ARG A 65 7.25 11.38 -9.64
C ARG A 65 6.76 12.40 -8.62
N LEU A 66 6.95 12.13 -7.33
CA LEU A 66 6.60 13.06 -6.24
C LEU A 66 7.33 14.40 -6.38
N ARG A 67 8.65 14.37 -6.62
CA ARG A 67 9.45 15.59 -6.83
C ARG A 67 8.99 16.38 -8.05
N SER A 68 8.72 15.70 -9.16
CA SER A 68 8.23 16.35 -10.40
C SER A 68 6.87 17.01 -10.20
N ALA A 69 6.06 16.51 -9.27
CA ALA A 69 4.78 17.09 -8.88
C ALA A 69 4.89 18.21 -7.82
N GLY A 70 6.11 18.62 -7.45
CA GLY A 70 6.34 19.72 -6.52
C GLY A 70 6.30 19.34 -5.03
N ILE A 71 6.33 18.06 -4.69
CA ILE A 71 6.44 17.63 -3.28
C ILE A 71 7.84 17.96 -2.75
N THR A 72 7.92 18.81 -1.72
CA THR A 72 9.18 19.33 -1.17
C THR A 72 9.54 18.80 0.22
N CYS A 73 8.64 18.10 0.90
CA CYS A 73 8.96 17.52 2.20
C CYS A 73 10.09 16.47 2.10
N PRO A 74 10.78 16.15 3.20
CA PRO A 74 11.70 15.03 3.24
C PRO A 74 11.03 13.75 2.72
N ILE A 75 11.78 12.98 1.93
CA ILE A 75 11.38 11.65 1.46
C ILE A 75 12.48 10.67 1.83
N GLU A 76 12.10 9.58 2.47
CA GLU A 76 12.98 8.46 2.80
C GLU A 76 12.79 7.30 1.83
N LEU A 77 13.90 6.74 1.33
CA LEU A 77 13.85 5.48 0.59
C LEU A 77 13.87 4.32 1.59
N ILE A 78 12.76 3.62 1.74
CA ILE A 78 12.59 2.52 2.71
C ILE A 78 13.06 1.16 2.19
N ARG A 79 14.14 1.18 1.41
CA ARG A 79 14.91 -0.01 0.99
C ARG A 79 16.37 0.39 0.76
N SER A 80 17.28 -0.58 0.81
CA SER A 80 18.66 -0.42 0.32
C SER A 80 18.61 0.04 -1.14
N PRO A 81 19.27 1.17 -1.48
CA PRO A 81 19.41 1.61 -2.86
C PRO A 81 20.03 0.53 -3.74
N MET A 82 19.58 0.43 -4.99
CA MET A 82 20.36 -0.29 -5.98
C MET A 82 21.64 0.53 -6.26
N PRO A 83 22.83 -0.10 -6.40
CA PRO A 83 24.06 0.64 -6.72
C PRO A 83 23.95 1.54 -7.95
N SER A 84 23.16 1.13 -8.95
CA SER A 84 22.87 1.92 -10.16
C SER A 84 21.95 3.14 -9.93
N GLU A 85 21.35 3.27 -8.76
CA GLU A 85 20.41 4.36 -8.42
C GLU A 85 21.00 5.37 -7.43
N VAL A 86 22.21 5.16 -6.89
CA VAL A 86 22.77 5.94 -5.76
C VAL A 86 22.79 7.44 -6.03
N ASP A 87 23.20 7.87 -7.23
CA ASP A 87 23.23 9.29 -7.59
C ASP A 87 21.84 9.92 -7.55
N ARG A 88 20.81 9.19 -7.99
CA ARG A 88 19.41 9.67 -7.93
C ARG A 88 18.88 9.69 -6.50
N VAL A 89 19.27 8.71 -5.69
CA VAL A 89 18.88 8.64 -4.27
C VAL A 89 19.45 9.83 -3.51
N VAL A 90 20.75 10.08 -3.61
CA VAL A 90 21.42 11.24 -2.99
C VAL A 90 20.81 12.57 -3.47
N GLU A 91 20.42 12.64 -4.75
CA GLU A 91 19.84 13.86 -5.28
C GLU A 91 18.45 14.17 -4.72
N THR A 92 17.61 13.15 -4.52
CA THR A 92 16.15 13.32 -4.34
C THR A 92 15.60 12.90 -2.99
N CYS A 93 16.33 12.06 -2.24
CA CYS A 93 15.94 11.55 -0.93
C CYS A 93 16.70 12.27 0.19
N ALA A 94 16.06 12.42 1.35
CA ALA A 94 16.72 12.95 2.55
C ALA A 94 17.55 11.87 3.26
N ALA A 95 17.07 10.63 3.25
CA ALA A 95 17.78 9.48 3.76
C ALA A 95 17.36 8.20 3.02
N SER A 96 18.15 7.13 3.18
CA SER A 96 17.78 5.79 2.73
C SER A 96 18.09 4.73 3.80
N TYR A 97 17.28 3.70 3.79
CA TYR A 97 17.38 2.54 4.65
C TYR A 97 18.43 1.61 4.04
N ASN A 98 19.37 1.10 4.83
CA ASN A 98 20.51 0.33 4.32
C ASN A 98 20.85 -0.85 5.22
N THR A 99 21.34 -1.91 4.60
CA THR A 99 21.88 -3.11 5.25
C THR A 99 23.30 -3.45 4.82
N GLU A 100 23.76 -2.93 3.68
CA GLU A 100 25.04 -3.30 3.07
C GLU A 100 26.03 -2.14 3.09
N MET A 101 27.24 -2.37 3.61
CA MET A 101 28.27 -1.33 3.73
C MET A 101 28.78 -0.86 2.36
N GLU A 102 28.82 -1.73 1.35
CA GLU A 102 29.24 -1.38 -0.01
C GLU A 102 28.31 -0.33 -0.62
N VAL A 103 26.99 -0.48 -0.44
CA VAL A 103 25.99 0.50 -0.89
C VAL A 103 26.14 1.83 -0.13
N ILE A 104 26.44 1.78 1.17
CA ILE A 104 26.68 2.98 1.97
C ILE A 104 27.94 3.72 1.50
N ALA A 105 28.99 2.99 1.12
CA ALA A 105 30.20 3.58 0.55
C ALA A 105 29.92 4.26 -0.81
N ASP A 106 29.08 3.64 -1.65
CA ASP A 106 28.65 4.25 -2.92
C ASP A 106 27.82 5.53 -2.70
N LEU A 107 26.91 5.53 -1.71
CA LEU A 107 26.17 6.72 -1.29
C LEU A 107 27.10 7.83 -0.79
N SER A 108 28.10 7.48 0.02
CA SER A 108 29.15 8.39 0.49
C SER A 108 29.90 9.04 -0.67
N ALA A 109 30.38 8.24 -1.62
CA ALA A 109 31.10 8.75 -2.78
C ALA A 109 30.21 9.67 -3.65
N SER A 110 28.94 9.29 -3.83
CA SER A 110 27.97 10.09 -4.60
C SER A 110 27.62 11.41 -3.91
N ALA A 111 27.34 11.39 -2.60
CA ALA A 111 27.06 12.57 -1.80
C ALA A 111 28.22 13.56 -1.80
N LEU A 112 29.46 13.07 -1.74
CA LEU A 112 30.65 13.93 -1.87
C LEU A 112 30.73 14.60 -3.24
N ARG A 113 30.50 13.87 -4.33
CA ARG A 113 30.47 14.45 -5.69
C ARG A 113 29.37 15.52 -5.81
N ALA A 114 28.24 15.31 -5.15
CA ALA A 114 27.09 16.23 -5.16
C ALA A 114 27.21 17.39 -4.14
N GLY A 115 28.23 17.40 -3.27
CA GLY A 115 28.37 18.39 -2.20
C GLY A 115 27.25 18.32 -1.15
N LYS A 116 26.68 17.13 -0.92
CA LYS A 116 25.57 16.87 0.01
C LYS A 116 26.02 15.95 1.16
N VAL A 117 25.19 15.87 2.19
CA VAL A 117 25.30 14.84 3.23
C VAL A 117 24.02 14.01 3.18
N HIS A 118 24.15 12.73 2.82
CA HIS A 118 23.01 11.82 2.72
C HIS A 118 22.73 11.11 4.05
N GLY A 119 21.47 11.04 4.45
CA GLY A 119 21.08 10.33 5.66
C GLY A 119 21.10 8.80 5.46
N VAL A 120 21.71 8.07 6.38
CA VAL A 120 21.70 6.61 6.41
C VAL A 120 20.89 6.14 7.61
N ILE A 121 19.89 5.30 7.37
CA ILE A 121 19.16 4.57 8.40
C ILE A 121 19.57 3.11 8.31
N LEU A 122 20.17 2.57 9.36
CA LEU A 122 20.60 1.17 9.38
C LEU A 122 19.43 0.27 9.75
N MET A 123 19.16 -0.74 8.94
CA MET A 123 18.15 -1.73 9.24
C MET A 123 18.76 -2.87 10.02
N VAL A 124 18.15 -3.25 11.15
CA VAL A 124 18.55 -4.38 11.97
C VAL A 124 17.57 -5.53 11.83
N GLU A 125 18.11 -6.74 11.78
CA GLU A 125 17.32 -7.97 11.74
C GLU A 125 16.73 -8.28 13.12
N MET A 126 15.40 -8.41 13.18
CA MET A 126 14.62 -8.68 14.41
C MET A 126 13.70 -9.90 14.26
N GLY A 127 13.94 -10.75 13.28
CA GLY A 127 13.22 -12.00 12.99
C GLY A 127 12.41 -12.00 11.68
N ASP A 128 12.38 -10.89 10.93
CA ASP A 128 11.65 -10.82 9.65
C ASP A 128 12.33 -11.63 8.54
N MET A 129 13.64 -11.90 8.64
CA MET A 129 14.44 -12.70 7.70
C MET A 129 14.42 -12.17 6.26
N ARG A 130 14.11 -10.88 6.09
CA ARG A 130 13.96 -10.21 4.80
C ARG A 130 15.18 -9.37 4.46
N ASP A 131 15.49 -8.44 5.36
CA ASP A 131 16.59 -7.50 5.30
C ASP A 131 16.93 -7.11 6.74
N GLY A 132 18.21 -6.90 7.01
CA GLY A 132 18.65 -6.44 8.32
C GLY A 132 20.09 -6.85 8.63
N ILE A 133 20.81 -5.96 9.27
CA ILE A 133 22.12 -6.22 9.85
C ILE A 133 21.90 -7.11 11.07
N CYS A 134 22.70 -8.16 11.21
CA CYS A 134 22.69 -8.99 12.42
C CYS A 134 22.91 -8.11 13.66
N PRO A 135 22.13 -8.25 14.75
CA PRO A 135 22.25 -7.37 15.92
C PRO A 135 23.67 -7.24 16.48
N HIS A 136 24.45 -8.33 16.50
CA HIS A 136 25.84 -8.32 16.98
C HIS A 136 26.81 -7.54 16.08
N GLU A 137 26.47 -7.29 14.82
CA GLU A 137 27.28 -6.48 13.90
C GLU A 137 26.88 -5.01 13.90
N LEU A 138 25.73 -4.64 14.46
CA LEU A 138 25.17 -3.29 14.36
C LEU A 138 26.16 -2.21 14.85
N GLY A 139 26.85 -2.46 15.98
CA GLY A 139 27.88 -1.54 16.49
C GLY A 139 29.04 -1.32 15.51
N ARG A 140 29.46 -2.38 14.79
CA ARG A 140 30.48 -2.28 13.74
C ARG A 140 30.00 -1.40 12.59
N TYR A 141 28.75 -1.59 12.14
CA TYR A 141 28.15 -0.79 11.07
C TYR A 141 28.01 0.68 11.46
N VAL A 142 27.53 0.96 12.67
CA VAL A 142 27.42 2.32 13.22
C VAL A 142 28.77 3.01 13.21
N SER A 143 29.82 2.34 13.73
CA SER A 143 31.18 2.87 13.73
C SER A 143 31.68 3.16 12.32
N LEU A 144 31.49 2.24 11.36
CA LEU A 144 31.90 2.44 9.98
C LEU A 144 31.19 3.63 9.32
N VAL A 145 29.87 3.74 9.46
CA VAL A 145 29.07 4.86 8.91
C VAL A 145 29.52 6.20 9.49
N ALA A 146 29.84 6.25 10.79
CA ALA A 146 30.30 7.47 11.45
C ALA A 146 31.64 8.00 10.89
N HIS A 147 32.47 7.12 10.31
CA HIS A 147 33.75 7.48 9.70
C HIS A 147 33.68 7.72 8.19
N LEU A 148 32.53 7.47 7.55
CA LEU A 148 32.35 7.70 6.12
C LEU A 148 31.96 9.16 5.84
N PRO A 149 32.77 9.91 5.06
CA PRO A 149 32.42 11.28 4.69
C PRO A 149 31.21 11.32 3.74
N GLY A 150 30.46 12.42 3.72
CA GLY A 150 29.31 12.57 2.82
C GLY A 150 28.04 11.80 3.22
N VAL A 151 28.08 10.96 4.26
CA VAL A 151 26.89 10.36 4.87
C VAL A 151 26.80 10.71 6.35
N ALA A 152 25.60 10.58 6.91
CA ALA A 152 25.36 10.72 8.34
C ALA A 152 24.40 9.64 8.83
N LEU A 153 24.77 8.95 9.91
CA LEU A 153 23.86 8.03 10.60
C LEU A 153 22.67 8.82 11.16
N SER A 154 21.53 8.67 10.50
CA SER A 154 20.30 9.38 10.81
C SER A 154 19.37 8.56 11.70
N GLY A 155 19.54 7.24 11.71
CA GLY A 155 18.72 6.37 12.52
C GLY A 155 19.01 4.89 12.40
N ILE A 156 18.20 4.13 13.14
CA ILE A 156 18.12 2.67 13.09
C ILE A 156 16.66 2.30 12.93
N GLY A 157 16.38 1.28 12.12
CA GLY A 157 15.03 0.76 11.93
C GLY A 157 14.99 -0.76 11.94
N ALA A 158 13.82 -1.32 12.13
CA ALA A 158 13.54 -2.75 12.03
C ALA A 158 12.23 -2.99 11.27
N ASN A 159 12.06 -4.16 10.66
CA ASN A 159 10.78 -4.59 10.10
C ASN A 159 10.18 -5.71 10.95
N PHE A 160 8.85 -5.73 10.99
CA PHE A 160 8.05 -6.75 11.63
C PHE A 160 6.87 -7.06 10.73
N ALA A 161 6.34 -8.28 10.85
CA ALA A 161 5.19 -8.76 10.10
C ALA A 161 5.24 -8.48 8.58
N CYS A 162 6.40 -8.65 7.95
CA CYS A 162 6.56 -8.46 6.50
C CYS A 162 6.80 -9.79 5.78
N LEU A 163 7.92 -10.47 6.04
CA LEU A 163 8.23 -11.78 5.46
C LEU A 163 8.14 -12.88 6.51
N GLY A 164 8.80 -12.69 7.66
CA GLY A 164 8.86 -13.68 8.73
C GLY A 164 7.60 -13.76 9.58
N ASN A 165 6.62 -12.86 9.36
CA ASN A 165 5.39 -12.74 10.16
C ASN A 165 5.64 -12.64 11.68
N VAL A 166 6.81 -12.16 12.08
CA VAL A 166 7.11 -11.90 13.49
C VAL A 166 6.26 -10.72 13.96
N SER A 167 5.43 -10.98 14.95
CA SER A 167 4.55 -9.98 15.54
C SER A 167 5.37 -8.92 16.27
N PRO A 168 5.08 -7.62 16.10
CA PRO A 168 5.72 -6.55 16.87
C PRO A 168 5.12 -6.45 18.27
N ASP A 169 5.33 -7.46 19.10
CA ASP A 169 4.85 -7.49 20.48
C ASP A 169 5.75 -6.68 21.45
N ASP A 170 5.35 -6.59 22.71
CA ASP A 170 6.08 -5.83 23.72
C ASP A 170 7.52 -6.34 23.92
N GLU A 171 7.77 -7.64 23.79
CA GLU A 171 9.09 -8.24 23.95
C GLU A 171 10.01 -7.86 22.78
N ALA A 172 9.53 -8.05 21.55
CA ALA A 172 10.28 -7.70 20.34
C ALA A 172 10.60 -6.20 20.28
N MET A 173 9.64 -5.35 20.64
CA MET A 173 9.80 -3.90 20.62
C MET A 173 10.68 -3.39 21.77
N ALA A 174 10.68 -4.06 22.92
CA ALA A 174 11.63 -3.81 24.01
C ALA A 174 13.05 -4.20 23.60
N ALA A 175 13.24 -5.38 23.02
CA ALA A 175 14.54 -5.85 22.53
C ALA A 175 15.13 -4.89 21.48
N PHE A 176 14.32 -4.43 20.53
CA PHE A 176 14.73 -3.39 19.57
C PHE A 176 15.13 -2.09 20.26
N SER A 177 14.34 -1.64 21.24
CA SER A 177 14.63 -0.42 22.00
C SER A 177 15.93 -0.52 22.80
N ASP A 178 16.20 -1.66 23.42
CA ASP A 178 17.41 -1.88 24.22
C ASP A 178 18.65 -1.92 23.33
N LEU A 179 18.58 -2.59 22.18
CA LEU A 179 19.66 -2.56 21.20
C LEU A 179 20.01 -1.14 20.74
N VAL A 180 19.00 -0.29 20.53
CA VAL A 180 19.22 1.12 20.17
C VAL A 180 19.85 1.91 21.32
N LYS A 181 19.44 1.66 22.57
CA LYS A 181 20.06 2.32 23.74
C LYS A 181 21.54 1.98 23.83
N ASP A 182 21.91 0.72 23.60
CA ASP A 182 23.31 0.29 23.65
C ASP A 182 24.16 1.04 22.62
N ILE A 183 23.62 1.31 21.43
CA ILE A 183 24.28 2.15 20.41
C ILE A 183 24.39 3.62 20.86
N GLU A 184 23.35 4.17 21.48
CA GLU A 184 23.32 5.56 21.95
C GLU A 184 24.20 5.82 23.19
N ILE A 185 24.82 4.79 23.80
CA ILE A 185 25.82 4.98 24.88
C ILE A 185 27.04 5.72 24.35
N ASP A 186 27.53 5.32 23.17
CA ASP A 186 28.76 5.83 22.56
C ASP A 186 28.50 6.81 21.40
N ALA A 187 27.23 7.08 21.08
CA ALA A 187 26.81 7.93 19.96
C ALA A 187 25.73 8.95 20.37
N PRO A 188 25.62 10.10 19.70
CA PRO A 188 24.52 11.03 19.92
C PRO A 188 23.15 10.37 19.70
N PRO A 189 22.09 10.82 20.40
CA PRO A 189 20.75 10.27 20.23
C PRO A 189 20.30 10.30 18.77
N LEU A 190 19.77 9.16 18.30
CA LEU A 190 19.37 8.98 16.93
C LEU A 190 18.09 9.75 16.63
N LYS A 191 18.06 10.41 15.47
CA LYS A 191 16.88 11.15 15.02
C LYS A 191 15.74 10.20 14.70
N ALA A 192 16.01 9.10 13.99
CA ALA A 192 15.01 8.08 13.63
C ALA A 192 15.30 6.77 14.36
N VAL A 193 14.36 6.35 15.21
CA VAL A 193 14.30 5.00 15.76
C VAL A 193 13.00 4.38 15.25
N SER A 194 13.10 3.77 14.08
CA SER A 194 11.97 3.45 13.21
C SER A 194 11.50 2.01 13.44
N GLY A 195 10.55 1.86 14.35
CA GLY A 195 10.19 0.58 14.96
C GLY A 195 9.44 -0.39 14.04
N GLY A 196 8.98 0.04 12.87
CA GLY A 196 8.24 -0.84 11.97
C GLY A 196 7.22 -0.10 11.12
N GLY A 197 6.18 -0.83 10.73
CA GLY A 197 5.15 -0.37 9.81
C GLY A 197 3.75 -0.30 10.45
N SER A 198 2.73 -0.41 9.60
CA SER A 198 1.33 -0.44 10.04
C SER A 198 0.99 -1.58 11.00
N ALA A 199 1.67 -2.73 10.89
CA ALA A 199 1.52 -3.86 11.81
C ALA A 199 1.90 -3.55 13.27
N ASN A 200 2.65 -2.47 13.52
CA ASN A 200 3.05 -2.07 14.86
C ASN A 200 1.97 -1.23 15.58
N LEU A 201 0.85 -0.90 14.92
CA LEU A 201 -0.17 -0.04 15.51
C LEU A 201 -0.84 -0.63 16.77
N PRO A 202 -1.16 -1.93 16.86
CA PRO A 202 -1.68 -2.52 18.09
C PRO A 202 -0.74 -2.28 19.28
N TRP A 203 0.57 -2.54 19.10
CA TRP A 203 1.59 -2.26 20.10
C TRP A 203 1.68 -0.75 20.41
N ALA A 204 1.67 0.10 19.39
CA ALA A 204 1.79 1.54 19.57
C ALA A 204 0.61 2.11 20.38
N PHE A 205 -0.61 1.62 20.13
CA PHE A 205 -1.82 2.06 20.82
C PHE A 205 -1.98 1.47 22.21
N ALA A 206 -1.42 0.28 22.47
CA ALA A 206 -1.39 -0.30 23.81
C ALA A 206 -0.78 0.66 24.85
N SER A 207 -1.21 0.48 26.11
CA SER A 207 -0.63 1.18 27.26
C SER A 207 0.85 0.81 27.45
N GLY A 208 1.59 1.60 28.22
CA GLY A 208 3.00 1.33 28.53
C GLY A 208 4.00 2.20 27.76
N THR A 209 5.27 2.10 28.15
CA THR A 209 6.37 2.85 27.55
C THR A 209 6.70 2.30 26.16
N LYS A 210 7.03 3.19 25.21
CA LYS A 210 7.42 2.81 23.84
C LYS A 210 8.93 2.76 23.64
N GLY A 211 9.68 2.81 24.75
CA GLY A 211 11.13 2.68 24.73
C GLY A 211 11.80 3.78 23.91
N ARG A 212 12.67 3.39 22.97
CA ARG A 212 13.38 4.36 22.11
C ARG A 212 12.67 4.66 20.80
N VAL A 213 11.67 3.87 20.43
CA VAL A 213 10.93 4.02 19.18
C VAL A 213 10.26 5.39 19.14
N ASN A 214 10.60 6.16 18.11
CA ASN A 214 10.06 7.50 17.90
C ASN A 214 9.49 7.69 16.50
N GLU A 215 9.47 6.64 15.67
CA GLU A 215 8.95 6.69 14.31
C GLU A 215 8.30 5.36 13.90
N LEU A 216 7.18 5.45 13.17
CA LEU A 216 6.56 4.35 12.44
C LEU A 216 6.30 4.72 10.97
N ARG A 217 6.42 3.72 10.09
CA ARG A 217 6.25 3.87 8.63
C ARG A 217 4.87 3.35 8.21
N LEU A 218 3.89 4.24 8.15
CA LEU A 218 2.50 3.85 7.94
C LEU A 218 2.10 4.00 6.47
N GLY A 219 1.61 2.91 5.87
CA GLY A 219 1.09 2.89 4.51
C GLY A 219 -0.30 2.30 4.48
N GLU A 220 -0.38 0.99 4.71
CA GLU A 220 -1.63 0.23 4.65
C GLU A 220 -2.69 0.77 5.60
N ALA A 221 -2.36 1.04 6.87
CA ALA A 221 -3.33 1.61 7.81
C ALA A 221 -3.85 2.99 7.37
N ILE A 222 -3.02 3.82 6.74
CA ILE A 222 -3.47 5.12 6.21
C ILE A 222 -4.39 4.92 5.00
N LEU A 223 -3.99 4.04 4.07
CA LEU A 223 -4.65 3.85 2.78
C LEU A 223 -5.94 3.02 2.88
N LEU A 224 -5.95 1.99 3.72
CA LEU A 224 -7.00 0.98 3.80
C LEU A 224 -7.70 0.94 5.15
N GLY A 225 -7.20 1.64 6.18
CA GLY A 225 -7.84 1.67 7.49
C GLY A 225 -7.86 0.33 8.20
N THR A 226 -7.03 -0.64 7.81
CA THR A 226 -6.99 -2.00 8.34
C THR A 226 -5.65 -2.32 9.00
N ASP A 227 -5.65 -3.25 9.94
CA ASP A 227 -4.44 -3.85 10.48
C ASP A 227 -3.88 -4.89 9.49
N PRO A 228 -2.60 -4.77 9.05
CA PRO A 228 -2.02 -5.73 8.11
C PRO A 228 -1.93 -7.17 8.63
N VAL A 229 -1.94 -7.36 9.96
CA VAL A 229 -1.77 -8.70 10.56
C VAL A 229 -3.10 -9.41 10.67
N SER A 230 -4.11 -8.79 11.30
CA SER A 230 -5.43 -9.43 11.44
C SER A 230 -6.34 -9.24 10.22
N GLY A 231 -6.11 -8.20 9.41
CA GLY A 231 -7.03 -7.77 8.36
C GLY A 231 -8.24 -6.99 8.87
N ASP A 232 -8.35 -6.77 10.19
CA ASP A 232 -9.49 -6.10 10.79
C ASP A 232 -9.44 -4.58 10.55
N PRO A 233 -10.61 -3.92 10.48
CA PRO A 233 -10.69 -2.47 10.54
C PRO A 233 -10.05 -1.92 11.82
N ILE A 234 -9.32 -0.82 11.69
CA ILE A 234 -8.80 -0.06 12.82
C ILE A 234 -9.83 1.00 13.20
N ASP A 235 -10.26 0.99 14.45
CA ASP A 235 -11.25 1.95 14.97
C ASP A 235 -10.85 3.40 14.69
N GLY A 236 -11.80 4.16 14.12
CA GLY A 236 -11.61 5.56 13.75
C GLY A 236 -11.02 5.79 12.36
N LEU A 237 -10.67 4.74 11.61
CA LEU A 237 -10.19 4.84 10.23
C LEU A 237 -11.25 4.43 9.21
N HIS A 238 -11.24 5.11 8.06
CA HIS A 238 -12.02 4.75 6.87
C HIS A 238 -11.39 3.56 6.16
N THR A 239 -12.21 2.56 5.82
CA THR A 239 -11.80 1.35 5.08
C THR A 239 -12.22 1.34 3.61
N ASP A 240 -12.76 2.46 3.13
CA ASP A 240 -13.33 2.61 1.81
C ASP A 240 -12.79 3.83 1.06
N ALA A 241 -11.55 4.22 1.34
CA ALA A 241 -10.85 5.26 0.58
C ALA A 241 -10.55 4.85 -0.88
N PHE A 242 -10.55 3.54 -1.17
CA PHE A 242 -10.31 2.99 -2.50
C PHE A 242 -11.45 2.08 -2.94
N ARG A 243 -11.84 2.23 -4.21
CA ARG A 243 -12.78 1.33 -4.90
C ARG A 243 -12.29 1.00 -6.29
N LEU A 244 -12.17 -0.28 -6.62
CA LEU A 244 -11.88 -0.73 -7.98
C LEU A 244 -13.20 -0.91 -8.73
N VAL A 245 -13.33 -0.27 -9.88
CA VAL A 245 -14.55 -0.29 -10.69
C VAL A 245 -14.27 -1.01 -11.99
N ALA A 246 -15.09 -2.01 -12.30
CA ALA A 246 -15.02 -2.78 -13.53
C ALA A 246 -16.39 -2.85 -14.21
N GLU A 247 -16.35 -2.91 -15.54
CA GLU A 247 -17.55 -3.01 -16.36
C GLU A 247 -17.92 -4.47 -16.61
N VAL A 248 -19.21 -4.77 -16.51
CA VAL A 248 -19.80 -6.03 -16.95
C VAL A 248 -19.76 -6.09 -18.47
N ILE A 249 -19.14 -7.13 -19.02
CA ILE A 249 -19.10 -7.39 -20.48
C ILE A 249 -20.00 -8.54 -20.90
N GLU A 250 -20.34 -9.44 -19.98
CA GLU A 250 -21.29 -10.53 -20.20
C GLU A 250 -22.13 -10.74 -18.94
N ALA A 251 -23.45 -10.91 -19.09
CA ALA A 251 -24.34 -11.32 -18.01
C ALA A 251 -25.39 -12.28 -18.57
N ASN A 252 -25.24 -13.57 -18.27
CA ASN A 252 -26.10 -14.63 -18.81
C ASN A 252 -26.48 -15.63 -17.72
N CYS A 253 -27.73 -16.10 -17.73
CA CYS A 253 -28.12 -17.29 -16.96
C CYS A 253 -27.46 -18.51 -17.61
N LYS A 254 -26.52 -19.18 -16.93
CA LYS A 254 -25.97 -20.45 -17.40
C LYS A 254 -26.53 -21.59 -16.57
N THR A 255 -27.41 -22.39 -17.18
CA THR A 255 -27.87 -23.67 -16.61
C THR A 255 -26.85 -24.75 -16.96
N GLY A 256 -26.02 -25.17 -16.02
CA GLY A 256 -25.09 -26.27 -16.25
C GLY A 256 -24.16 -26.57 -15.09
N HIS A 257 -24.03 -27.86 -14.75
CA HIS A 257 -23.04 -28.39 -13.82
C HIS A 257 -21.64 -28.15 -14.39
N ALA A 258 -20.84 -27.33 -13.74
CA ALA A 258 -19.40 -27.37 -13.97
C ALA A 258 -18.91 -28.73 -13.45
N GLY A 259 -18.43 -29.60 -14.36
CA GLY A 259 -17.75 -30.84 -13.95
C GLY A 259 -16.60 -30.54 -12.97
N PRO A 260 -16.14 -31.52 -12.18
CA PRO A 260 -15.28 -31.27 -11.04
C PRO A 260 -13.92 -30.75 -11.51
N ARG A 261 -13.73 -29.44 -11.40
CA ARG A 261 -12.39 -28.84 -11.32
C ARG A 261 -12.26 -28.28 -9.93
N ARG A 262 -11.68 -29.09 -9.05
CA ARG A 262 -11.03 -28.62 -7.82
C ARG A 262 -10.00 -27.59 -8.24
N VAL A 263 -10.29 -26.32 -8.00
CA VAL A 263 -9.26 -25.33 -7.71
C VAL A 263 -9.21 -25.34 -6.18
N GLU A 264 -8.15 -25.91 -5.63
CA GLU A 264 -7.86 -25.80 -4.20
C GLU A 264 -7.48 -24.33 -3.94
N CYS A 265 -8.49 -23.54 -3.56
CA CYS A 265 -8.28 -22.32 -2.81
C CYS A 265 -8.38 -22.73 -1.33
N GLU A 266 -7.23 -22.80 -0.66
CA GLU A 266 -7.20 -22.87 0.79
C GLU A 266 -7.94 -21.63 1.34
N ASN A 267 -8.95 -21.86 2.18
CA ASN A 267 -9.86 -20.89 2.83
C ASN A 267 -11.17 -20.49 2.13
N SER A 268 -11.87 -21.42 1.46
CA SER A 268 -13.33 -21.30 1.39
C SER A 268 -14.05 -22.65 1.37
N GLU A 269 -14.39 -23.19 2.53
CA GLU A 269 -15.47 -24.18 2.65
C GLU A 269 -16.82 -23.47 2.56
N ALA A 270 -17.13 -22.92 1.38
CA ALA A 270 -18.49 -22.58 1.03
C ALA A 270 -19.06 -23.74 0.22
N HIS A 271 -19.81 -24.63 0.89
CA HIS A 271 -20.62 -25.63 0.23
C HIS A 271 -21.56 -24.93 -0.76
N LEU A 272 -21.28 -25.06 -2.06
CA LEU A 272 -22.25 -24.78 -3.11
C LEU A 272 -23.30 -25.90 -3.07
N GLY A 273 -24.29 -25.75 -2.19
CA GLY A 273 -25.54 -26.52 -2.27
C GLY A 273 -26.16 -26.33 -3.65
N GLU A 274 -26.93 -27.31 -4.13
CA GLU A 274 -27.58 -27.28 -5.45
C GLU A 274 -28.32 -25.96 -5.71
N VAL A 275 -27.68 -25.03 -6.45
CA VAL A 275 -28.25 -23.70 -6.69
C VAL A 275 -29.05 -23.72 -7.99
N GLY A 276 -30.31 -23.31 -7.89
CA GLY A 276 -31.13 -22.92 -9.03
C GLY A 276 -30.46 -21.85 -9.90
N ALA A 277 -31.08 -21.48 -11.02
CA ALA A 277 -30.48 -20.62 -12.05
C ALA A 277 -29.74 -19.38 -11.49
N THR A 278 -28.40 -19.46 -11.44
CA THR A 278 -27.51 -18.36 -11.05
C THR A 278 -27.11 -17.56 -12.28
N SER A 279 -27.14 -16.24 -12.17
CA SER A 279 -26.62 -15.36 -13.21
C SER A 279 -25.10 -15.46 -13.20
N ARG A 280 -24.48 -15.72 -14.36
CA ARG A 280 -23.03 -15.61 -14.53
C ARG A 280 -22.69 -14.27 -15.14
N ILE A 281 -21.79 -13.55 -14.48
CA ILE A 281 -21.35 -12.21 -14.85
C ILE A 281 -19.87 -12.29 -15.18
N ILE A 282 -19.44 -11.63 -16.24
CA ILE A 282 -18.03 -11.48 -16.59
C ILE A 282 -17.68 -10.00 -16.56
N LEU A 283 -16.64 -9.66 -15.83
CA LEU A 283 -16.04 -8.33 -15.79
C LEU A 283 -14.84 -8.25 -16.72
N ALA A 284 -14.66 -7.11 -17.39
CA ALA A 284 -13.41 -6.73 -18.08
C ALA A 284 -12.36 -6.27 -17.05
N LEU A 285 -11.93 -7.22 -16.23
CA LEU A 285 -10.93 -7.05 -15.18
C LEU A 285 -10.39 -8.44 -14.86
N GLY A 286 -9.08 -8.63 -14.91
CA GLY A 286 -8.45 -9.91 -14.60
C GLY A 286 -7.22 -9.80 -13.73
N MET A 287 -6.47 -10.89 -13.69
CA MET A 287 -5.23 -10.97 -12.92
C MET A 287 -4.19 -9.95 -13.40
N GLN A 288 -4.16 -9.51 -14.66
CA GLN A 288 -3.18 -8.50 -15.07
C GLN A 288 -3.42 -7.14 -14.38
N ASP A 289 -4.68 -6.80 -14.14
CA ASP A 289 -5.10 -5.52 -13.58
C ASP A 289 -4.98 -5.47 -12.05
N THR A 290 -5.36 -6.55 -11.37
CA THR A 290 -5.41 -6.58 -9.90
C THR A 290 -5.23 -7.99 -9.34
N ASP A 291 -5.10 -8.08 -8.02
CA ASP A 291 -5.25 -9.35 -7.31
C ASP A 291 -6.75 -9.60 -7.07
N VAL A 292 -7.35 -10.45 -7.89
CA VAL A 292 -8.79 -10.71 -7.87
C VAL A 292 -9.24 -11.38 -6.56
N HIS A 293 -8.37 -12.14 -5.91
CA HIS A 293 -8.67 -12.75 -4.60
C HIS A 293 -8.75 -11.71 -3.48
N GLY A 294 -8.10 -10.56 -3.67
CA GLY A 294 -8.14 -9.42 -2.77
C GLY A 294 -9.34 -8.49 -2.97
N LEU A 295 -10.33 -8.84 -3.80
CA LEU A 295 -11.50 -8.01 -4.07
C LEU A 295 -12.67 -8.39 -3.16
N THR A 296 -13.34 -7.36 -2.63
CA THR A 296 -14.62 -7.52 -1.92
C THR A 296 -15.76 -7.05 -2.81
N PHE A 297 -16.64 -7.96 -3.20
CA PHE A 297 -17.76 -7.69 -4.08
C PHE A 297 -19.01 -7.21 -3.32
N PRO A 298 -19.97 -6.58 -4.02
CA PRO A 298 -21.29 -6.27 -3.47
C PRO A 298 -22.02 -7.46 -2.84
N PRO A 299 -22.88 -7.22 -1.83
CA PRO A 299 -23.75 -8.26 -1.30
C PRO A 299 -24.54 -8.93 -2.43
N GLY A 300 -24.67 -10.26 -2.36
CA GLY A 300 -25.35 -11.04 -3.39
C GLY A 300 -24.50 -11.32 -4.65
N VAL A 301 -23.23 -10.90 -4.67
CA VAL A 301 -22.28 -11.19 -5.75
C VAL A 301 -21.07 -11.93 -5.18
N ALA A 302 -20.68 -13.05 -5.80
CA ALA A 302 -19.53 -13.84 -5.38
C ALA A 302 -18.62 -14.17 -6.57
N ALA A 303 -17.31 -14.19 -6.34
CA ALA A 303 -16.35 -14.62 -7.36
C ALA A 303 -16.36 -16.15 -7.53
N ILE A 304 -16.31 -16.59 -8.78
CA ILE A 304 -16.12 -18.00 -9.16
C ILE A 304 -14.64 -18.24 -9.51
N GLY A 305 -14.00 -17.28 -10.18
CA GLY A 305 -12.60 -17.38 -10.58
C GLY A 305 -12.20 -16.28 -11.57
N ALA A 306 -10.92 -16.25 -11.93
CA ALA A 306 -10.36 -15.24 -12.82
C ALA A 306 -9.35 -15.82 -13.82
N THR A 307 -9.15 -15.10 -14.92
CA THR A 307 -8.09 -15.32 -15.92
C THR A 307 -7.21 -14.07 -16.00
N SER A 308 -6.33 -13.96 -17.00
CA SER A 308 -5.52 -12.76 -17.22
C SER A 308 -6.35 -11.49 -17.34
N ASP A 309 -7.49 -11.56 -18.04
CA ASP A 309 -8.28 -10.38 -18.47
C ASP A 309 -9.74 -10.40 -18.01
N HIS A 310 -10.17 -11.48 -17.34
CA HIS A 310 -11.58 -11.67 -16.97
C HIS A 310 -11.76 -12.15 -15.55
N THR A 311 -12.77 -11.61 -14.88
CA THR A 311 -13.26 -12.09 -13.58
C THR A 311 -14.68 -12.59 -13.74
N VAL A 312 -14.92 -13.83 -13.32
CA VAL A 312 -16.22 -14.50 -13.42
C VAL A 312 -16.89 -14.48 -12.05
N LEU A 313 -18.12 -13.96 -12.01
CA LEU A 313 -18.93 -13.85 -10.81
C LEU A 313 -20.22 -14.66 -10.95
N CYS A 314 -20.80 -15.06 -9.83
CA CYS A 314 -22.21 -15.45 -9.73
C CYS A 314 -22.99 -14.42 -8.91
N SER A 315 -24.27 -14.30 -9.25
CA SER A 315 -25.26 -13.63 -8.41
C SER A 315 -26.58 -14.39 -8.44
N SER A 316 -27.28 -14.38 -7.30
CA SER A 316 -28.68 -14.79 -7.20
C SER A 316 -29.63 -13.74 -7.79
N GLU A 317 -29.18 -12.51 -7.93
CA GLU A 317 -29.96 -11.41 -8.48
C GLU A 317 -29.95 -11.41 -10.01
N ARG A 318 -31.11 -11.07 -10.58
CA ARG A 318 -31.28 -10.85 -12.02
C ARG A 318 -31.30 -9.35 -12.24
N GLY A 319 -30.25 -8.78 -12.84
CA GLY A 319 -30.18 -7.32 -13.04
C GLY A 319 -28.90 -6.80 -13.68
N PHE A 320 -27.82 -7.58 -13.64
CA PHE A 320 -26.58 -7.24 -14.34
C PHE A 320 -26.78 -7.33 -15.85
N ARG A 321 -26.27 -6.32 -16.57
CA ARG A 321 -26.28 -6.24 -18.02
C ARG A 321 -24.93 -5.69 -18.49
N PRO A 322 -24.50 -6.00 -19.72
CA PRO A 322 -23.33 -5.35 -20.31
C PRO A 322 -23.40 -3.83 -20.18
N GLY A 323 -22.29 -3.20 -19.80
CA GLY A 323 -22.21 -1.76 -19.51
C GLY A 323 -22.55 -1.35 -18.08
N ALA A 324 -23.00 -2.27 -17.22
CA ALA A 324 -23.15 -2.00 -15.79
C ALA A 324 -21.77 -1.98 -15.10
N GLU A 325 -21.59 -1.09 -14.13
CA GLU A 325 -20.36 -1.01 -13.32
C GLU A 325 -20.53 -1.73 -11.98
N ILE A 326 -19.52 -2.52 -11.61
CA ILE A 326 -19.39 -3.09 -10.27
C ILE A 326 -18.25 -2.40 -9.54
N ARG A 327 -18.51 -1.91 -8.32
CA ARG A 327 -17.51 -1.33 -7.41
C ARG A 327 -17.11 -2.35 -6.37
N CYS A 328 -15.82 -2.63 -6.29
CA CYS A 328 -15.23 -3.59 -5.37
C CYS A 328 -14.40 -2.87 -4.31
N GLY A 329 -14.46 -3.36 -3.06
CA GLY A 329 -13.41 -3.10 -2.08
C GLY A 329 -12.11 -3.78 -2.49
N VAL A 330 -10.98 -3.28 -1.98
CA VAL A 330 -9.64 -3.77 -2.33
C VAL A 330 -8.84 -4.05 -1.06
N SER A 331 -8.20 -5.22 -1.01
CA SER A 331 -7.13 -5.52 -0.05
C SER A 331 -5.82 -4.81 -0.48
N TYR A 332 -4.78 -4.89 0.35
CA TYR A 332 -3.49 -4.29 0.05
C TYR A 332 -2.88 -4.82 -1.26
N GLY A 333 -2.93 -6.13 -1.50
CA GLY A 333 -2.44 -6.75 -2.73
C GLY A 333 -3.20 -6.27 -3.97
N ALA A 334 -4.53 -6.21 -3.87
CA ALA A 334 -5.40 -5.73 -4.93
C ALA A 334 -5.16 -4.25 -5.26
N LEU A 335 -5.05 -3.40 -4.22
CA LEU A 335 -4.73 -1.98 -4.36
C LEU A 335 -3.38 -1.78 -5.04
N MET A 336 -2.34 -2.43 -4.53
CA MET A 336 -0.98 -2.29 -5.05
C MET A 336 -0.91 -2.66 -6.53
N ARG A 337 -1.56 -3.76 -6.93
CA ARG A 337 -1.56 -4.22 -8.32
C ARG A 337 -2.36 -3.31 -9.23
N ALA A 338 -3.56 -2.90 -8.80
CA ALA A 338 -4.39 -1.93 -9.52
C ALA A 338 -3.66 -0.60 -9.74
N MET A 339 -2.96 -0.09 -8.73
CA MET A 339 -2.20 1.17 -8.86
C MET A 339 -0.98 1.04 -9.79
N ASN A 340 -0.43 -0.16 -9.98
CA ASN A 340 0.69 -0.42 -10.90
C ASN A 340 0.24 -0.75 -12.34
N ALA A 341 -0.99 -1.22 -12.52
CA ALA A 341 -1.53 -1.55 -13.83
C ALA A 341 -1.66 -0.28 -14.69
N ARG A 342 -1.20 -0.35 -15.94
CA ARG A 342 -1.21 0.81 -16.86
C ARG A 342 -2.62 1.15 -17.32
N ASP A 343 -3.43 0.11 -17.51
CA ASP A 343 -4.77 0.22 -18.10
C ASP A 343 -5.87 0.44 -17.05
N VAL A 344 -5.51 0.47 -15.76
CA VAL A 344 -6.40 0.88 -14.68
C VAL A 344 -6.27 2.39 -14.47
N GLU A 345 -7.28 3.14 -14.90
CA GLU A 345 -7.31 4.59 -14.72
C GLU A 345 -7.41 4.96 -13.24
N ARG A 346 -6.80 6.08 -12.83
CA ARG A 346 -6.94 6.64 -11.48
C ARG A 346 -7.93 7.79 -11.52
N VAL A 347 -8.93 7.75 -10.66
CA VAL A 347 -9.96 8.80 -10.55
C VAL A 347 -10.04 9.27 -9.11
N TYR A 348 -9.83 10.56 -8.88
CA TYR A 348 -9.93 11.15 -7.55
C TYR A 348 -11.36 11.64 -7.30
N VAL A 349 -11.92 11.32 -6.13
CA VAL A 349 -13.28 11.72 -5.74
C VAL A 349 -13.24 12.70 -4.57
N GLU A 350 -14.15 13.68 -4.56
CA GLU A 350 -14.26 14.67 -3.48
C GLU A 350 -15.11 14.18 -2.30
N ALA A 351 -14.76 14.66 -1.11
CA ALA A 351 -15.40 14.33 0.17
C ALA A 351 -16.92 14.61 0.13
N GLY A 352 -17.71 13.61 0.50
CA GLY A 352 -19.18 13.68 0.52
C GLY A 352 -19.86 13.03 -0.69
N SER A 353 -19.09 12.62 -1.71
CA SER A 353 -19.56 11.66 -2.69
C SER A 353 -19.62 10.30 -2.00
N SER A 354 -20.77 9.91 -1.45
CA SER A 354 -20.95 8.52 -1.04
C SER A 354 -20.65 7.67 -2.26
N PHE A 355 -19.63 6.81 -2.20
CA PHE A 355 -19.62 5.64 -3.07
C PHE A 355 -21.00 5.05 -2.92
N GLY A 356 -21.74 4.87 -4.03
CA GLY A 356 -23.00 4.12 -3.97
C GLY A 356 -22.73 2.90 -3.09
N GLN A 357 -23.60 2.68 -2.10
CA GLN A 357 -23.40 1.60 -1.12
C GLN A 357 -22.98 0.34 -1.86
N ILE A 358 -22.11 -0.45 -1.25
CA ILE A 358 -21.72 -1.76 -1.78
C ILE A 358 -23.04 -2.52 -2.01
N GLY A 359 -23.55 -2.56 -3.25
CA GLY A 359 -24.90 -3.07 -3.50
C GLY A 359 -25.73 -2.44 -4.64
N GLU A 360 -25.51 -1.20 -5.09
CA GLU A 360 -26.37 -0.64 -6.16
C GLU A 360 -25.68 -0.61 -7.54
N PRO A 361 -26.13 -1.39 -8.54
CA PRO A 361 -25.74 -1.19 -9.91
C PRO A 361 -26.26 0.18 -10.36
N LEU A 362 -25.35 1.13 -10.64
CA LEU A 362 -25.74 2.42 -11.18
C LEU A 362 -26.48 2.22 -12.51
N GLN A 363 -27.63 2.88 -12.66
CA GLN A 363 -28.36 2.88 -13.93
C GLN A 363 -27.43 3.41 -15.03
N ALA A 364 -27.25 2.61 -16.08
CA ALA A 364 -26.51 2.99 -17.27
C ALA A 364 -26.93 4.40 -17.76
N ARG A 365 -25.96 5.23 -18.15
CA ARG A 365 -26.24 6.50 -18.83
C ARG A 365 -27.10 6.19 -20.07
N PRO A 366 -28.16 6.98 -20.34
CA PRO A 366 -28.95 6.78 -21.56
C PRO A 366 -28.03 6.92 -22.76
N THR A 367 -27.98 5.87 -23.58
CA THR A 367 -27.32 5.89 -24.87
C THR A 367 -28.00 6.94 -25.74
N THR A 368 -27.27 8.00 -26.11
CA THR A 368 -27.70 8.92 -27.14
C THR A 368 -27.77 8.13 -28.44
N ASN A 369 -28.98 7.77 -28.85
CA ASN A 369 -29.24 7.09 -30.11
C ASN A 369 -28.89 8.06 -31.25
N ILE A 370 -27.67 7.98 -31.78
CA ILE A 370 -27.36 8.59 -33.07
C ILE A 370 -27.95 7.64 -34.12
N GLY A 371 -29.18 7.94 -34.53
CA GLY A 371 -29.86 7.21 -35.60
C GLY A 371 -29.07 7.34 -36.90
N VAL A 372 -28.34 6.29 -37.26
CA VAL A 372 -27.81 6.12 -38.62
C VAL A 372 -28.93 5.53 -39.46
N THR A 373 -29.58 6.38 -40.25
CA THR A 373 -30.54 5.95 -41.26
C THR A 373 -29.77 5.32 -42.42
N LEU A 374 -29.81 3.99 -42.53
CA LEU A 374 -29.36 3.28 -43.72
C LEU A 374 -30.42 3.46 -44.82
N ALA A 375 -30.05 4.14 -45.91
CA ALA A 375 -30.86 4.22 -47.12
C ALA A 375 -30.84 2.86 -47.86
N PRO A 376 -31.96 2.43 -48.48
CA PRO A 376 -31.99 1.20 -49.26
C PRO A 376 -31.30 1.40 -50.61
N VAL A 377 -30.42 0.47 -50.96
CA VAL A 377 -29.89 0.31 -52.32
C VAL A 377 -31.01 -0.24 -53.19
N VAL A 378 -31.36 0.49 -54.25
CA VAL A 378 -32.27 0.04 -55.31
C VAL A 378 -31.53 0.16 -56.64
N GLY A 379 -31.51 -0.95 -57.38
CA GLY A 379 -31.43 -1.00 -58.86
C GLY A 379 -30.13 -0.59 -59.50
#